data_AF-A0A934SUJ4-F1
#
_entry.id   AF-A0A934SUJ4-F1
#
_cell.length_a   1.000
_cell.length_b   1.000
_cell.length_c   1.000
_cell.angle_alpha   90.00
_cell.angle_beta   90.00
_cell.angle_gamma   90.00
#
_symmetry.space_group_name_H-M   'P 1'
#
loop_
_entity.id
_entity.type
_entity.pdbx_description
1 polymer ?
#
loop_
_entity_poly.entity_id
_entity_poly.type
_entity_poly.pdbx_seq_one_letter_code
_entity_poly.pdbx_strand_id
1 'polypeptide(L)'
;MNIFARQALLPLCTALLWLPSPSCRAGDAAAGADAVALAVPAAPAAASRELDARLAQRFKRHWGVDIEGVRAVSSGYMLAFRYRVLDADKARLLNDRTVRPYLIDEATGIRMAVPAMEKVGELRQSTEPEVGRSYFIVFGNPGKTVAPGNRVSVVIGGFQVDGIVVK
;
A
#
# COMPACT_ATOMS: atom_id res chain seq x y z
N MET A 1 20.77 13.00 40.44
CA MET A 1 21.78 12.05 40.91
C MET A 1 21.57 10.75 40.14
N ASN A 2 22.27 10.56 39.02
CA ASN A 2 22.46 9.27 38.36
C ASN A 2 23.68 9.40 37.46
N ILE A 3 24.64 8.51 37.70
CA ILE A 3 26.02 8.56 37.28
C ILE A 3 26.14 7.67 36.04
N PHE A 4 26.38 8.25 34.87
CA PHE A 4 26.87 7.52 33.70
C PHE A 4 28.28 7.98 33.39
N ALA A 5 29.25 7.11 33.70
CA ALA A 5 30.64 7.19 33.28
C ALA A 5 30.70 7.29 31.75
N ARG A 6 31.30 8.32 31.15
CA ARG A 6 32.74 8.59 30.94
C ARG A 6 33.52 7.48 30.21
N GLN A 7 34.15 7.91 29.11
CA GLN A 7 35.41 7.44 28.49
C GLN A 7 35.31 6.18 27.61
N ALA A 8 35.99 6.04 26.47
CA ALA A 8 37.00 6.88 25.80
C ALA A 8 37.36 6.29 24.42
N LEU A 9 37.79 7.18 23.52
CA LEU A 9 38.86 7.04 22.51
C LEU A 9 38.86 5.89 21.47
N LEU A 10 38.62 6.30 20.22
CA LEU A 10 39.36 5.92 18.99
C LEU A 10 40.90 6.05 19.22
N PRO A 11 41.80 5.28 18.53
CA PRO A 11 42.07 5.59 17.12
C PRO A 11 42.74 4.50 16.24
N LEU A 12 42.95 4.87 14.97
CA LEU A 12 44.10 4.51 14.11
C LEU A 12 44.19 3.06 13.59
N CYS A 13 43.72 2.86 12.35
CA CYS A 13 44.48 2.06 11.39
C CYS A 13 44.82 2.92 10.17
N THR A 14 46.11 3.18 10.09
CA THR A 14 46.81 4.03 9.17
C THR A 14 47.03 3.30 7.83
N ALA A 15 46.99 4.10 6.76
CA ALA A 15 48.03 4.15 5.73
C ALA A 15 47.88 3.39 4.41
N LEU A 16 48.40 4.11 3.39
CA LEU A 16 48.99 3.67 2.11
C LEU A 16 47.98 3.16 1.04
N LEU A 17 47.96 3.59 -0.21
CA LEU A 17 48.79 4.51 -1.00
C LEU A 17 47.94 4.97 -2.19
N TRP A 18 47.95 6.28 -2.42
CA TRP A 18 47.51 6.89 -3.66
C TRP A 18 48.64 6.67 -4.69
N LEU A 19 48.42 5.80 -5.69
CA LEU A 19 49.26 5.76 -6.89
C LEU A 19 48.48 6.37 -8.06
N PRO A 20 49.02 7.42 -8.71
CA PRO A 20 48.63 7.80 -10.06
C PRO A 20 49.56 7.13 -11.08
N SER A 21 49.01 6.74 -12.23
CA SER A 21 49.62 6.68 -13.58
C SER A 21 48.97 5.54 -14.39
N PRO A 22 49.00 5.53 -15.75
CA PRO A 22 49.21 6.62 -16.71
C PRO A 22 48.09 6.65 -17.80
N SER A 23 47.87 7.84 -18.39
CA SER A 23 47.17 7.95 -19.67
C SER A 23 48.00 7.33 -20.78
N CYS A 24 47.50 6.26 -21.41
CA CYS A 24 47.89 5.88 -22.77
C CYS A 24 46.61 5.75 -23.61
N ARG A 25 46.57 6.52 -24.69
CA ARG A 25 45.45 6.67 -25.62
C ARG A 25 45.71 5.81 -26.87
N ALA A 26 44.59 5.33 -27.42
CA ALA A 26 44.33 4.89 -28.79
C ALA A 26 44.67 3.44 -29.18
N GLY A 27 43.63 2.78 -29.69
CA GLY A 27 43.65 1.50 -30.38
C GLY A 27 42.22 1.07 -30.74
N ASP A 28 41.62 1.74 -31.73
CA ASP A 28 40.37 1.35 -32.39
C ASP A 28 40.53 -0.02 -33.08
N ALA A 29 39.58 -0.94 -32.84
CA ALA A 29 39.11 -1.89 -33.86
C ALA A 29 37.86 -2.62 -33.34
N ALA A 30 36.74 -2.34 -34.01
CA ALA A 30 35.44 -2.96 -33.81
C ALA A 30 35.44 -4.47 -34.09
N ALA A 31 34.66 -5.22 -33.32
CA ALA A 31 33.94 -6.40 -33.80
C ALA A 31 32.75 -6.65 -32.87
N GLY A 32 31.55 -6.47 -33.41
CA GLY A 32 30.29 -6.57 -32.69
C GLY A 32 29.99 -7.97 -32.18
N ALA A 33 29.28 -7.98 -31.06
CA ALA A 33 28.31 -9.00 -30.74
C ALA A 33 27.15 -8.26 -30.11
N ASP A 34 26.24 -7.77 -30.96
CA ASP A 34 24.90 -7.37 -30.56
C ASP A 34 24.22 -8.58 -29.91
N ALA A 35 24.42 -8.71 -28.60
CA ALA A 35 23.57 -9.51 -27.74
C ALA A 35 22.24 -8.76 -27.64
N VAL A 36 21.40 -8.95 -28.66
CA VAL A 36 19.98 -8.61 -28.60
C VAL A 36 19.38 -9.54 -27.56
N ALA A 37 19.46 -9.09 -26.30
CA ALA A 37 18.67 -9.65 -25.22
C ALA A 37 17.21 -9.42 -25.61
N LEU A 38 16.58 -10.48 -26.13
CA LEU A 38 15.15 -10.56 -26.35
C LEU A 38 14.47 -10.30 -25.01
N ALA A 39 14.09 -9.05 -24.79
CA ALA A 39 13.29 -8.64 -23.65
C ALA A 39 11.96 -9.40 -23.73
N VAL A 40 11.80 -10.38 -22.85
CA VAL A 40 10.54 -11.08 -22.64
C VAL A 40 9.49 -10.01 -22.32
N PRO A 41 8.38 -9.91 -23.08
CA PRO A 41 7.42 -8.84 -22.86
C PRO A 41 6.80 -8.98 -21.47
N ALA A 42 6.80 -7.88 -20.71
CA ALA A 42 6.15 -7.72 -19.40
C ALA A 42 4.60 -7.74 -19.47
N ALA A 43 4.04 -8.55 -20.37
CA ALA A 43 2.63 -8.64 -20.74
C ALA A 43 1.66 -8.93 -19.56
N PRO A 44 1.96 -9.80 -18.56
CA PRO A 44 0.99 -10.08 -17.49
C PRO A 44 0.82 -8.90 -16.52
N ALA A 45 1.88 -8.11 -16.29
CA ALA A 45 1.82 -6.96 -15.39
C ALA A 45 1.16 -5.74 -16.06
N ALA A 46 1.28 -5.59 -17.39
CA ALA A 46 0.63 -4.51 -18.13
C ALA A 46 -0.90 -4.70 -18.20
N ALA A 47 -1.36 -5.91 -18.53
CA ALA A 47 -2.78 -6.23 -18.61
C ALA A 47 -3.50 -6.09 -17.25
N SER A 48 -2.85 -6.54 -16.16
CA SER A 48 -3.37 -6.40 -14.80
C SER A 48 -3.54 -4.93 -14.40
N ARG A 49 -2.55 -4.08 -14.71
CA ARG A 49 -2.61 -2.63 -14.43
C ARG A 49 -3.72 -1.93 -15.18
N GLU A 50 -4.01 -2.34 -16.42
CA GLU A 50 -5.11 -1.75 -17.18
C GLU A 50 -6.48 -2.15 -16.62
N LEU A 51 -6.64 -3.41 -16.18
CA LEU A 51 -7.83 -3.84 -15.47
C LEU A 51 -8.03 -3.05 -14.16
N ASP A 52 -6.97 -2.89 -13.36
CA ASP A 52 -6.98 -2.10 -12.13
C ASP A 52 -7.37 -0.64 -12.41
N ALA A 53 -6.84 -0.04 -13.47
CA ALA A 53 -7.19 1.32 -13.88
C ALA A 53 -8.68 1.42 -14.30
N ARG A 54 -9.20 0.44 -15.05
CA ARG A 54 -10.62 0.40 -15.42
C ARG A 54 -11.53 0.24 -14.21
N LEU A 55 -11.15 -0.61 -13.25
CA LEU A 55 -11.86 -0.79 -11.98
C LEU A 55 -11.84 0.50 -11.16
N ALA A 56 -10.67 1.12 -10.98
CA ALA A 56 -10.55 2.40 -10.30
C ALA A 56 -11.47 3.46 -10.92
N GLN A 57 -11.48 3.56 -12.25
CA GLN A 57 -12.37 4.47 -12.97
C GLN A 57 -13.86 4.16 -12.77
N ARG A 58 -14.23 2.88 -12.66
CA ARG A 58 -15.61 2.47 -12.32
C ARG A 58 -16.00 2.94 -10.92
N PHE A 59 -15.12 2.78 -9.93
CA PHE A 59 -15.38 3.25 -8.57
C PHE A 59 -15.54 4.77 -8.49
N LYS A 60 -14.68 5.52 -9.19
CA LYS A 60 -14.79 6.98 -9.29
C LYS A 60 -16.15 7.42 -9.83
N ARG A 61 -16.61 6.80 -10.93
CA ARG A 61 -17.87 7.17 -11.58
C ARG A 61 -19.10 6.76 -10.79
N HIS A 62 -19.13 5.52 -10.31
CA HIS A 62 -20.34 4.92 -9.72
C HIS A 62 -20.49 5.24 -8.22
N TRP A 63 -19.37 5.25 -7.48
CA TRP A 63 -19.37 5.41 -6.03
C TRP A 63 -18.78 6.74 -5.57
N GLY A 64 -18.21 7.54 -6.47
CA GLY A 64 -17.67 8.85 -6.10
C GLY A 64 -16.43 8.76 -5.22
N VAL A 65 -15.70 7.64 -5.27
CA VAL A 65 -14.52 7.43 -4.42
C VAL A 65 -13.32 6.95 -5.23
N ASP A 66 -12.14 7.37 -4.81
CA ASP A 66 -10.86 6.83 -5.26
C ASP A 66 -10.31 5.86 -4.21
N ILE A 67 -9.99 4.63 -4.61
CA ILE A 67 -9.51 3.61 -3.69
C ILE A 67 -7.99 3.71 -3.59
N GLU A 68 -7.49 4.07 -2.41
CA GLU A 68 -6.04 4.17 -2.17
C GLU A 68 -5.42 2.79 -1.87
N GLY A 69 -6.23 1.86 -1.34
CA GLY A 69 -5.89 0.47 -1.10
C GLY A 69 -6.05 0.04 0.35
N VAL A 70 -5.59 -1.18 0.66
CA VAL A 70 -5.54 -1.74 2.01
C VAL A 70 -4.10 -1.77 2.51
N ARG A 71 -3.89 -1.33 3.75
CA ARG A 71 -2.57 -1.38 4.40
C ARG A 71 -2.61 -2.15 5.70
N ALA A 72 -1.55 -2.90 5.97
CA ALA A 72 -1.34 -3.45 7.31
C ALA A 72 -1.01 -2.32 8.29
N VAL A 73 -1.72 -2.28 9.43
CA VAL A 73 -1.51 -1.32 10.52
C VAL A 73 -1.41 -2.07 11.85
N SER A 74 -0.98 -1.39 12.92
CA SER A 74 -0.80 -2.00 14.25
C SER A 74 0.03 -3.29 14.19
N SER A 75 1.20 -3.22 13.54
CA SER A 75 2.11 -4.37 13.39
C SER A 75 1.48 -5.61 12.73
N GLY A 76 0.47 -5.41 11.89
CA GLY A 76 -0.25 -6.44 11.15
C GLY A 76 -1.50 -6.97 11.85
N TYR A 77 -1.81 -6.54 13.08
CA TYR A 77 -3.02 -6.97 13.78
C TYR A 77 -4.30 -6.31 13.26
N MET A 78 -4.16 -5.29 12.42
CA MET A 78 -5.28 -4.58 11.82
C MET A 78 -4.97 -4.24 10.36
N LEU A 79 -6.02 -4.09 9.56
CA LEU A 79 -5.94 -3.68 8.16
C LEU A 79 -6.73 -2.37 7.99
N ALA A 80 -6.11 -1.35 7.42
CA ALA A 80 -6.78 -0.08 7.11
C ALA A 80 -7.11 -0.02 5.62
N PHE A 81 -8.39 -0.08 5.28
CA PHE A 81 -8.89 0.27 3.95
C PHE A 81 -8.99 1.78 3.83
N ARG A 82 -8.32 2.36 2.84
CA ARG A 82 -8.26 3.81 2.62
C ARG A 82 -8.89 4.19 1.30
N TYR A 83 -9.66 5.26 1.31
CA TYR A 83 -10.30 5.81 0.13
C TYR A 83 -10.42 7.33 0.24
N ARG A 84 -10.44 8.01 -0.90
CA ARG A 84 -10.69 9.44 -1.00
C ARG A 84 -12.08 9.68 -1.58
N VAL A 85 -12.82 10.61 -0.99
CA VAL A 85 -14.10 11.04 -1.55
C VAL A 85 -13.85 12.01 -2.70
N LEU A 86 -14.47 11.75 -3.84
CA LEU A 86 -14.49 12.62 -5.03
C LEU A 86 -15.86 13.27 -5.22
N ASP A 87 -16.94 12.59 -4.82
CA ASP A 87 -18.32 13.03 -4.96
C ASP A 87 -19.07 12.65 -3.67
N ALA A 88 -19.52 13.67 -2.94
CA ALA A 88 -20.14 13.51 -1.64
C ALA A 88 -21.45 12.72 -1.72
N ASP A 89 -22.30 13.03 -2.71
CA ASP A 89 -23.63 12.44 -2.80
C ASP A 89 -23.57 10.94 -3.08
N LYS A 90 -22.63 10.51 -3.93
CA LYS A 90 -22.41 9.08 -4.20
C LYS A 90 -21.74 8.35 -3.02
N ALA A 91 -20.87 9.04 -2.29
CA ALA A 91 -20.15 8.46 -1.17
C ALA A 91 -20.99 8.35 0.12
N ARG A 92 -22.19 8.96 0.17
CA ARG A 92 -23.11 8.90 1.33
C ARG A 92 -23.35 7.47 1.81
N LEU A 93 -23.56 6.53 0.88
CA LEU A 93 -23.82 5.12 1.20
C LEU A 93 -22.64 4.42 1.89
N LEU A 94 -21.39 4.82 1.58
CA LEU A 94 -20.20 4.25 2.23
C LEU A 94 -20.02 4.75 3.66
N ASN A 95 -20.58 5.92 3.99
CA ASN A 95 -20.50 6.52 5.32
C ASN A 95 -21.71 6.15 6.20
N ASP A 96 -22.65 5.36 5.68
CA ASP A 96 -23.81 4.89 6.45
C ASP A 96 -23.35 3.96 7.58
N ARG A 97 -23.62 4.39 8.82
CA ARG A 97 -23.22 3.69 10.05
C ARG A 97 -24.04 2.41 10.30
N THR A 98 -25.17 2.26 9.61
CA THR A 98 -25.99 1.04 9.70
C THR A 98 -25.33 -0.12 8.98
N VAL A 99 -24.59 0.17 7.92
CA VAL A 99 -23.87 -0.82 7.13
C VAL A 99 -22.71 -1.39 7.96
N ARG A 100 -22.59 -2.72 7.97
CA ARG A 100 -21.51 -3.43 8.64
C ARG A 100 -20.47 -3.84 7.58
N PRO A 101 -19.38 -3.07 7.42
CA PRO A 101 -18.33 -3.45 6.48
C PRO A 101 -17.54 -4.65 7.00
N TYR A 102 -17.11 -5.49 6.08
CA TYR A 102 -16.21 -6.61 6.35
C TYR A 102 -15.21 -6.78 5.20
N LEU A 103 -14.10 -7.43 5.52
CA LEU A 103 -13.03 -7.74 4.59
C LEU A 103 -12.90 -9.26 4.47
N ILE A 104 -12.67 -9.75 3.26
CA ILE A 104 -12.49 -11.17 2.96
C ILE A 104 -11.03 -11.37 2.54
N ASP A 105 -10.35 -12.33 3.13
CA ASP A 105 -9.10 -12.84 2.57
C ASP A 105 -9.42 -13.78 1.40
N GLU A 106 -8.93 -13.48 0.19
CA GLU A 106 -9.27 -14.27 -1.01
C GLU A 106 -8.63 -15.66 -1.00
N ALA A 107 -7.53 -15.83 -0.27
CA ALA A 107 -6.85 -17.12 -0.17
C ALA A 107 -7.60 -18.12 0.73
N THR A 108 -8.12 -17.64 1.86
CA THR A 108 -8.74 -18.49 2.88
C THR A 108 -10.27 -18.37 2.95
N GLY A 109 -10.85 -17.33 2.35
CA GLY A 109 -12.27 -16.99 2.45
C GLY A 109 -12.68 -16.44 3.82
N ILE A 110 -11.73 -16.24 4.74
CA ILE A 110 -12.00 -15.78 6.10
C ILE A 110 -12.54 -14.34 6.07
N ARG A 111 -13.63 -14.12 6.79
CA ARG A 111 -14.25 -12.80 6.93
C ARG A 111 -13.73 -12.13 8.20
N MET A 112 -13.21 -10.92 8.03
CA MET A 112 -12.73 -10.05 9.08
C MET A 112 -13.68 -8.87 9.24
N ALA A 113 -14.25 -8.74 10.42
CA ALA A 113 -15.12 -7.61 10.76
C ALA A 113 -14.29 -6.41 11.21
N VAL A 114 -14.90 -5.23 11.14
CA VAL A 114 -14.41 -4.04 11.84
C VAL A 114 -14.45 -4.34 13.35
N PRO A 115 -13.34 -4.17 14.09
CA PRO A 115 -13.36 -4.29 15.54
C PRO A 115 -14.36 -3.28 16.07
N ALA A 116 -15.24 -3.68 17.00
CA ALA A 116 -16.14 -2.78 17.68
C ALA A 116 -15.33 -1.83 18.56
N MET A 117 -14.70 -0.82 17.96
CA MET A 117 -14.10 0.28 18.67
C MET A 117 -15.27 1.11 19.19
N GLU A 118 -15.66 0.84 20.44
CA GLU A 118 -16.68 1.52 21.23
C GLU A 118 -16.55 3.06 21.18
N LYS A 119 -15.35 3.56 20.82
CA LYS A 119 -14.99 4.99 20.70
C LYS A 119 -14.79 5.54 19.29
N VAL A 120 -15.16 4.81 18.23
CA VAL A 120 -15.48 5.48 16.94
C VAL A 120 -16.95 5.93 16.95
N GLY A 121 -17.65 5.75 18.08
CA GLY A 121 -19.02 6.18 18.34
C GLY A 121 -19.18 7.64 18.74
N GLU A 122 -18.26 8.20 19.52
CA GLU A 122 -18.43 9.48 20.24
C GLU A 122 -17.86 10.72 19.54
N LEU A 123 -17.24 10.58 18.37
CA LEU A 123 -16.80 11.71 17.52
C LEU A 123 -17.47 11.72 16.14
N ARG A 124 -18.59 11.01 15.97
CA ARG A 124 -19.38 11.13 14.75
C ARG A 124 -20.43 12.21 14.94
N GLN A 125 -20.02 13.46 14.75
CA GLN A 125 -20.94 14.41 14.15
C GLN A 125 -21.39 13.81 12.81
N SER A 126 -22.67 13.94 12.48
CA SER A 126 -23.20 13.56 11.18
C SER A 126 -22.51 14.39 10.10
N THR A 127 -21.35 13.93 9.62
CA THR A 127 -20.56 14.68 8.64
C THR A 127 -20.73 14.00 7.30
N GLU A 128 -21.59 14.61 6.49
CA GLU A 128 -21.63 14.43 5.05
C GLU A 128 -20.21 14.20 4.50
N PRO A 129 -19.98 13.18 3.65
CA PRO A 129 -18.64 12.93 3.13
C PRO A 129 -18.09 14.19 2.44
N GLU A 130 -16.93 14.66 2.90
CA GLU A 130 -16.30 15.87 2.37
C GLU A 130 -15.48 15.52 1.11
N VAL A 131 -15.75 16.21 0.01
CA VAL A 131 -15.00 16.04 -1.23
C VAL A 131 -13.52 16.38 -1.01
N GLY A 132 -12.63 15.51 -1.50
CA GLY A 132 -11.19 15.65 -1.40
C GLY A 132 -10.58 15.11 -0.10
N ARG A 133 -11.40 14.71 0.89
CA ARG A 133 -10.91 14.07 2.11
C ARG A 133 -10.63 12.59 1.91
N SER A 134 -9.55 12.11 2.54
CA SER A 134 -9.25 10.69 2.64
C SER A 134 -9.79 10.15 3.96
N TYR A 135 -10.56 9.07 3.88
CA TYR A 135 -11.15 8.34 4.99
C TYR A 135 -10.55 6.94 5.08
N PHE A 136 -10.75 6.29 6.22
CA PHE A 136 -10.30 4.93 6.43
C PHE A 136 -11.27 4.12 7.28
N ILE A 137 -11.33 2.82 6.99
CA ILE A 137 -12.03 1.81 7.78
C ILE A 137 -11.00 0.79 8.24
N VAL A 138 -11.02 0.46 9.54
CA VAL A 138 -10.07 -0.48 10.14
C VAL A 138 -10.75 -1.82 10.38
N PHE A 139 -10.17 -2.90 9.86
CA PHE A 139 -10.58 -4.28 10.06
C PHE A 139 -9.60 -4.99 11.00
N GLY A 140 -10.10 -5.90 11.84
CA GLY A 140 -9.25 -6.74 12.68
C GLY A 140 -8.58 -7.81 11.83
N ASN A 141 -7.32 -8.14 12.12
CA ASN A 141 -6.58 -9.24 11.50
C ASN A 141 -6.07 -10.17 12.61
N PRO A 142 -6.97 -10.97 13.22
CA PRO A 142 -6.59 -11.87 14.30
C PRO A 142 -5.56 -12.88 13.80
N GLY A 143 -4.51 -13.11 14.59
CA GLY A 143 -3.44 -14.03 14.20
C GLY A 143 -2.57 -13.59 13.00
N LYS A 144 -2.76 -12.36 12.50
CA LYS A 144 -2.02 -11.81 11.34
C LYS A 144 -2.14 -12.69 10.09
N THR A 145 -3.30 -13.31 9.88
CA THR A 145 -3.55 -14.21 8.76
C THR A 145 -3.36 -13.53 7.41
N VAL A 146 -3.71 -12.24 7.32
CA VAL A 146 -3.44 -11.44 6.12
C VAL A 146 -2.12 -10.70 6.25
N ALA A 147 -1.18 -11.00 5.35
CA ALA A 147 0.11 -10.34 5.25
C ALA A 147 0.16 -9.35 4.06
N PRO A 148 1.11 -8.39 4.05
CA PRO A 148 1.41 -7.61 2.86
C PRO A 148 1.71 -8.53 1.66
N GLY A 149 1.13 -8.22 0.51
CA GLY A 149 1.18 -9.05 -0.70
C GLY A 149 -0.05 -9.97 -0.88
N ASN A 150 -0.83 -10.24 0.17
CA ASN A 150 -2.07 -11.00 0.03
C ASN A 150 -3.14 -10.18 -0.70
N ARG A 151 -4.09 -10.88 -1.32
CA ARG A 151 -5.25 -10.29 -1.96
C ARG A 151 -6.45 -10.35 -1.04
N VAL A 152 -7.17 -9.24 -0.97
CA VAL A 152 -8.35 -9.11 -0.12
C VAL A 152 -9.48 -8.44 -0.90
N SER A 153 -10.70 -8.80 -0.52
CA SER A 153 -11.92 -8.17 -1.00
C SER A 153 -12.57 -7.38 0.13
N VAL A 154 -13.07 -6.17 -0.14
CA VAL A 154 -13.75 -5.33 0.84
C VAL A 154 -15.21 -5.19 0.44
N VAL A 155 -16.12 -5.45 1.39
CA VAL A 155 -17.56 -5.33 1.19
C VAL A 155 -18.14 -4.35 2.22
N ILE A 156 -18.88 -3.36 1.72
CA ILE A 156 -19.54 -2.30 2.49
C ILE A 156 -20.97 -2.17 1.95
N GLY A 157 -21.90 -2.98 2.48
CA GLY A 157 -23.29 -2.96 2.02
C GLY A 157 -23.38 -3.36 0.54
N GLY A 158 -23.78 -2.43 -0.33
CA GLY A 158 -23.80 -2.64 -1.78
C GLY A 158 -22.47 -2.37 -2.49
N PHE A 159 -21.48 -1.79 -1.81
CA PHE A 159 -20.15 -1.54 -2.36
C PHE A 159 -19.27 -2.78 -2.17
N GLN A 160 -18.69 -3.29 -3.25
CA GLN A 160 -17.73 -4.39 -3.23
C GLN A 160 -16.54 -4.06 -4.12
N VAL A 161 -15.35 -4.34 -3.61
CA VAL A 161 -14.09 -4.26 -4.34
C VAL A 161 -13.27 -5.50 -4.07
N ASP A 162 -12.83 -6.16 -5.14
CA ASP A 162 -12.08 -7.40 -5.09
C ASP A 162 -10.65 -7.18 -5.58
N GLY A 163 -9.76 -8.12 -5.26
CA GLY A 163 -8.41 -8.21 -5.79
C GLY A 163 -7.44 -7.17 -5.23
N ILE A 164 -7.76 -6.48 -4.13
CA ILE A 164 -6.87 -5.47 -3.56
C ILE A 164 -5.66 -6.16 -2.93
N VAL A 165 -4.47 -5.79 -3.39
CA VAL A 165 -3.22 -6.23 -2.77
C VAL A 165 -2.92 -5.40 -1.53
N VAL A 166 -2.70 -6.08 -0.40
CA VAL A 166 -2.32 -5.43 0.86
C VAL A 166 -0.89 -4.91 0.77
N LYS A 167 -0.70 -3.63 1.15
CA LYS A 167 0.60 -2.96 1.17
C LYS A 167 1.16 -2.79 2.58
#